data_AF-A0A671XEI9-F1
#
_entry.id   AF-A0A671XEI9-F1
#
_cell.length_a   1.000
_cell.length_b   1.000
_cell.length_c   1.000
_cell.angle_alpha   90.00
_cell.angle_beta   90.00
_cell.angle_gamma   90.00
#
_symmetry.space_group_name_H-M   'P 1'
#
loop_
_entity.id
_entity.type
_entity.pdbx_description
1 polymer ?
#
loop_
_entity_poly.entity_id
_entity_poly.type
_entity_poly.pdbx_seq_one_letter_code
_entity_poly.pdbx_strand_id
1 'polypeptide(L)'
;MHLICFWFVLLLCSLTLAQEDGYTVETEENIEAQSYHADMDDLLSEFGAMTEKLKVMETRLKESEMQILELRNKEDGYTVETEENIEAQSYHADMDDLLSEFGAMTEKLKVMETRLKESEMQILELRNKERTKVIFSATIGTGGAFGPFDTDTTLIYRTVITNIGNAYSQSTGIFVAPVAGVYYFTMFFHAGGEHEAKLYLYKNNELMIVTHDHKSKSETADNGGNAVFLQLQQGDRVYVKLAAYCHVWGSNYHTTFSGFLVSQM
;
A
#
# COMPACT_ATOMS: atom_id res chain seq x y z
N MET A 1 -7.16 -32.70 6.32
CA MET A 1 -7.75 -31.37 6.59
C MET A 1 -7.05 -30.62 7.72
N HIS A 2 -6.56 -31.29 8.78
CA HIS A 2 -5.81 -30.63 9.87
C HIS A 2 -4.42 -30.08 9.50
N LEU A 3 -3.80 -30.57 8.42
CA LEU A 3 -2.47 -30.11 8.01
C LEU A 3 -2.47 -28.74 7.32
N ILE A 4 -3.61 -28.26 6.81
CA ILE A 4 -3.65 -26.99 6.05
C ILE A 4 -3.82 -25.80 6.99
N CYS A 5 -4.60 -25.94 8.07
CA CYS A 5 -4.74 -24.89 9.09
C CYS A 5 -3.43 -24.62 9.85
N PHE A 6 -2.61 -25.66 10.10
CA PHE A 6 -1.35 -25.49 10.81
C PHE A 6 -0.32 -24.67 10.01
N TRP A 7 -0.39 -24.74 8.68
CA TRP A 7 0.48 -23.96 7.79
C TRP A 7 0.04 -22.50 7.69
N PHE A 8 -1.26 -22.19 7.77
CA PHE A 8 -1.75 -20.82 7.77
C PHE A 8 -1.40 -20.06 9.05
N VAL A 9 -1.48 -20.72 10.21
CA VAL A 9 -1.09 -20.13 11.50
C VAL A 9 0.42 -19.89 11.58
N LEU A 10 1.24 -20.82 11.06
CA LEU A 10 2.70 -20.63 10.99
C LEU A 10 3.11 -19.53 9.99
N LEU A 11 2.35 -19.31 8.92
CA LEU A 11 2.62 -18.23 7.96
C LEU A 11 2.37 -16.84 8.57
N LEU A 12 1.36 -16.71 9.44
CA LEU A 12 1.06 -15.46 10.15
C LEU A 12 2.08 -15.18 11.28
N CYS A 13 2.52 -16.20 12.03
CA CYS A 13 3.55 -16.04 13.07
C CYS A 13 4.96 -15.76 12.51
N SER A 14 5.22 -16.07 11.25
CA SER A 14 6.52 -15.79 10.62
C SER A 14 6.58 -14.41 9.93
N LEU A 15 5.44 -13.80 9.58
CA LEU A 15 5.40 -12.43 9.09
C LEU A 15 5.65 -11.40 10.21
N THR A 16 5.26 -11.68 11.45
CA THR A 16 5.46 -10.77 12.59
C THR A 16 6.90 -10.76 13.10
N LEU A 17 7.68 -11.83 12.89
CA LEU A 17 9.09 -11.90 13.29
C LEU A 17 10.06 -11.28 12.27
N ALA A 18 9.58 -10.79 11.13
CA ALA A 18 10.42 -10.20 10.08
C ALA A 18 10.49 -8.66 10.13
N GLN A 19 9.94 -8.02 11.16
CA GLN A 19 9.88 -6.57 11.28
C GLN A 19 10.62 -6.06 12.53
N GLU A 20 11.89 -6.48 12.69
CA GLU A 20 12.86 -5.72 13.46
C GLU A 20 13.65 -4.85 12.47
N ASP A 21 13.19 -3.63 12.25
CA ASP A 21 14.06 -2.46 12.13
C ASP A 21 13.20 -1.20 12.30
N GLY A 22 13.46 -0.51 13.41
CA GLY A 22 12.51 0.37 14.09
C GLY A 22 12.01 1.58 13.30
N TYR A 23 10.72 1.85 13.46
CA TYR A 23 10.15 3.17 13.73
C TYR A 23 8.76 2.94 14.34
N THR A 24 8.54 3.43 15.56
CA THR A 24 7.33 3.19 16.36
C THR A 24 6.10 3.84 15.72
N VAL A 25 5.24 3.02 15.12
CA VAL A 25 3.81 3.30 14.91
C VAL A 25 3.03 2.23 15.67
N GLU A 26 3.28 2.15 16.98
CA GLU A 26 2.58 1.23 17.87
C GLU A 26 1.38 1.97 18.45
N THR A 27 0.16 1.67 17.98
CA THR A 27 -1.05 1.62 18.83
C THR A 27 -2.30 1.21 18.06
N GLU A 28 -2.50 1.59 16.79
CA GLU A 28 -3.74 1.23 16.06
C GLU A 28 -3.66 -0.14 15.36
N GLU A 29 -2.57 -0.45 14.66
CA GLU A 29 -2.37 -1.75 13.98
C GLU A 29 -2.40 -2.94 14.96
N ASN A 30 -1.89 -2.73 16.18
CA ASN A 30 -1.81 -3.79 17.19
C ASN A 30 -3.18 -4.09 17.83
N ILE A 31 -4.07 -3.09 17.91
CA ILE A 31 -5.44 -3.26 18.43
C ILE A 31 -6.31 -3.95 17.39
N GLU A 32 -6.20 -3.58 16.11
CA GLU A 32 -6.92 -4.25 15.03
C GLU A 32 -6.50 -5.71 14.88
N ALA A 33 -5.19 -6.00 14.84
CA ALA A 33 -4.68 -7.36 14.76
C ALA A 33 -5.13 -8.25 15.95
N GLN A 34 -5.17 -7.70 17.16
CA GLN A 34 -5.70 -8.39 18.34
C GLN A 34 -7.21 -8.62 18.26
N SER A 35 -7.98 -7.69 17.70
CA SER A 35 -9.42 -7.84 17.47
C SER A 35 -9.73 -8.94 16.45
N TYR A 36 -8.98 -9.03 15.34
CA TYR A 36 -9.17 -10.08 14.35
C TYR A 36 -8.85 -11.48 14.90
N HIS A 37 -7.84 -11.56 15.77
CA HIS A 37 -7.50 -12.81 16.44
C HIS A 37 -8.62 -13.26 17.39
N ALA A 38 -9.18 -12.32 18.17
CA ALA A 38 -10.28 -12.59 19.09
C ALA A 38 -11.57 -13.04 18.36
N ASP A 39 -11.93 -12.41 17.24
CA ASP A 39 -13.11 -12.77 16.45
C ASP A 39 -12.99 -14.17 15.83
N MET A 40 -11.79 -14.54 15.36
CA MET A 40 -11.54 -15.87 14.79
C MET A 40 -11.55 -16.95 15.89
N ASP A 41 -10.97 -16.66 17.05
CA ASP A 41 -10.96 -17.58 18.19
C ASP A 41 -12.39 -17.81 18.73
N ASP A 42 -13.24 -16.77 18.77
CA ASP A 42 -14.65 -16.87 19.12
C ASP A 42 -15.41 -17.79 18.14
N LEU A 43 -15.24 -17.57 16.83
CA LEU A 43 -15.87 -18.39 15.79
C LEU A 43 -15.43 -19.87 15.89
N LEU A 44 -14.15 -20.13 16.10
CA LEU A 44 -13.61 -21.49 16.24
C LEU A 44 -14.13 -22.19 17.50
N SER A 45 -14.26 -21.44 18.60
CA SER A 45 -14.85 -21.94 19.84
C SER A 45 -16.32 -22.34 19.66
N GLU A 46 -17.13 -21.48 19.03
CA GLU A 46 -18.54 -21.76 18.75
C GLU A 46 -18.72 -22.93 17.78
N PHE A 47 -17.88 -23.04 16.74
CA PHE A 47 -17.88 -24.18 15.83
C PHE A 47 -17.54 -25.49 16.54
N GLY A 48 -16.59 -25.43 17.48
CA GLY A 48 -16.25 -26.55 18.37
C GLY A 48 -17.43 -26.98 19.24
N ALA A 49 -18.13 -26.03 19.87
CA ALA A 49 -19.30 -26.29 20.70
C ALA A 49 -20.45 -26.94 19.89
N MET A 50 -20.71 -26.43 18.69
CA MET A 50 -21.72 -26.97 17.78
C MET A 50 -21.39 -28.39 17.32
N THR A 51 -20.11 -28.65 17.01
CA THR A 51 -19.63 -29.99 16.64
C THR A 51 -19.89 -31.00 17.77
N GLU A 52 -19.70 -30.58 19.02
CA GLU A 52 -19.94 -31.45 20.18
C GLU A 52 -21.44 -31.71 20.41
N LYS A 53 -22.29 -30.66 20.30
CA LYS A 53 -23.75 -30.82 20.34
C LYS A 53 -24.26 -31.79 19.26
N LEU A 54 -23.71 -31.71 18.05
CA LEU A 54 -24.06 -32.62 16.95
C LEU A 54 -23.76 -34.09 17.29
N LYS A 55 -22.58 -34.37 17.88
CA LYS A 55 -22.24 -35.75 18.31
C LYS A 55 -23.17 -36.28 19.41
N VAL A 56 -23.52 -35.43 20.37
CA VAL A 56 -24.47 -35.80 21.44
C VAL A 56 -25.82 -36.17 20.84
N MET A 57 -26.29 -35.37 19.89
CA MET A 57 -27.56 -35.61 19.19
C MET A 57 -27.54 -36.89 18.35
N GLU A 58 -26.45 -37.15 17.61
CA GLU A 58 -26.26 -38.43 16.88
C GLU A 58 -26.28 -39.65 17.80
N THR A 59 -25.70 -39.53 19.00
CA THR A 59 -25.65 -40.63 19.98
C THR A 59 -27.05 -40.93 20.51
N ARG A 60 -27.79 -39.90 20.90
CA ARG A 60 -29.18 -40.03 21.39
C ARG A 60 -30.12 -40.54 20.30
N LEU A 61 -29.92 -40.14 19.04
CA LEU A 61 -30.69 -40.67 17.90
C LEU A 61 -30.49 -42.18 17.77
N LYS A 62 -29.24 -42.67 17.85
CA LYS A 62 -28.95 -44.12 17.82
C LYS A 62 -29.56 -44.87 18.99
N GLU A 63 -29.56 -44.28 20.18
CA GLU A 63 -30.21 -44.87 21.36
C GLU A 63 -31.73 -44.98 21.17
N SER A 64 -32.37 -43.92 20.66
CA SER A 64 -33.81 -43.94 20.35
C SER A 64 -34.16 -44.97 19.27
N GLU A 65 -33.37 -45.05 18.18
CA GLU A 65 -33.55 -46.07 17.15
C GLU A 65 -33.48 -47.50 17.73
N MET A 66 -32.57 -47.75 18.68
CA MET A 66 -32.50 -49.04 19.39
C MET A 66 -33.72 -49.28 20.27
N GLN A 67 -34.20 -48.28 21.02
CA GLN A 67 -35.38 -48.41 21.86
C GLN A 67 -36.64 -48.73 21.04
N ILE A 68 -36.83 -48.06 19.90
CA ILE A 68 -37.93 -48.34 18.96
C ILE A 68 -37.82 -49.79 18.43
N LEU A 69 -36.61 -50.26 18.13
CA LEU A 69 -36.38 -51.64 17.68
C LEU A 69 -36.73 -52.67 18.77
N GLU A 70 -36.39 -52.38 20.03
CA GLU A 70 -36.73 -53.22 21.18
C GLU A 70 -38.24 -53.25 21.48
N LEU A 71 -38.92 -52.10 21.38
CA LEU A 71 -40.37 -52.00 21.54
C LEU A 71 -41.11 -52.78 20.45
N ARG A 72 -40.65 -52.70 19.19
CA ARG A 72 -41.18 -53.49 18.07
C ARG A 72 -41.04 -55.00 18.26
N ASN A 73 -40.03 -55.43 19.01
CA ASN A 73 -39.85 -56.85 19.38
C ASN A 73 -40.70 -57.28 20.58
N LYS A 74 -41.30 -56.32 21.31
CA LYS A 74 -42.10 -56.54 22.54
C LYS A 74 -43.62 -56.33 22.34
N GLU A 75 -44.09 -55.95 21.15
CA GLU A 75 -45.53 -55.84 20.87
C GLU A 75 -46.24 -57.21 20.84
N ASP A 76 -46.53 -57.73 22.03
CA ASP A 76 -47.83 -58.30 22.42
C ASP A 76 -48.37 -57.41 23.56
N GLY A 77 -49.05 -56.32 23.19
CA GLY A 77 -50.07 -55.60 23.97
C GLY A 77 -49.71 -54.92 25.31
N TYR A 78 -49.39 -53.62 25.28
CA TYR A 78 -49.95 -52.60 26.19
C TYR A 78 -49.64 -51.18 25.70
N THR A 79 -50.60 -50.26 25.83
CA THR A 79 -50.54 -48.85 25.38
C THR A 79 -49.59 -48.00 26.24
N VAL A 80 -48.56 -47.40 25.63
CA VAL A 80 -47.68 -46.37 26.22
C VAL A 80 -47.74 -45.12 25.35
N GLU A 81 -48.80 -44.33 25.47
CA GLU A 81 -48.99 -43.10 24.66
C GLU A 81 -48.45 -41.83 25.34
N THR A 82 -47.88 -41.92 26.55
CA THR A 82 -47.52 -40.73 27.36
C THR A 82 -46.02 -40.49 27.57
N GLU A 83 -45.14 -41.50 27.48
CA GLU A 83 -43.68 -41.31 27.58
C GLU A 83 -43.03 -40.97 26.23
N GLU A 84 -43.48 -41.58 25.12
CA GLU A 84 -43.02 -41.25 23.75
C GLU A 84 -43.22 -39.78 23.39
N ASN A 85 -44.30 -39.16 23.88
CA ASN A 85 -44.64 -37.78 23.56
C ASN A 85 -43.72 -36.76 24.29
N ILE A 86 -43.17 -37.11 25.46
CA ILE A 86 -42.26 -36.26 26.23
C ILE A 86 -40.84 -36.31 25.63
N GLU A 87 -40.37 -37.50 25.27
CA GLU A 87 -39.08 -37.66 24.59
C GLU A 87 -39.09 -37.01 23.20
N ALA A 88 -40.14 -37.22 22.39
CA ALA A 88 -40.29 -36.57 21.08
C ALA A 88 -40.28 -35.02 21.18
N GLN A 89 -40.91 -34.45 22.22
CA GLN A 89 -40.88 -33.01 22.48
C GLN A 89 -39.50 -32.51 22.91
N SER A 90 -38.74 -33.31 23.68
CA SER A 90 -37.35 -32.99 24.04
C SER A 90 -36.42 -32.98 22.83
N TYR A 91 -36.56 -33.93 21.91
CA TYR A 91 -35.77 -33.96 20.66
C TYR A 91 -36.07 -32.78 19.75
N HIS A 92 -37.35 -32.35 19.71
CA HIS A 92 -37.75 -31.19 18.92
C HIS A 92 -37.10 -29.90 19.45
N ALA A 93 -37.08 -29.72 20.77
CA ALA A 93 -36.46 -28.57 21.42
C ALA A 93 -34.94 -28.51 21.19
N ASP A 94 -34.23 -29.64 21.29
CA ASP A 94 -32.78 -29.70 21.04
C ASP A 94 -32.41 -29.42 19.58
N MET A 95 -33.25 -29.87 18.63
CA MET A 95 -33.06 -29.59 17.21
C MET A 95 -33.33 -28.12 16.87
N ASP A 96 -34.35 -27.52 17.48
CA ASP A 96 -34.67 -26.11 17.32
C ASP A 96 -33.54 -25.21 17.87
N ASP A 97 -32.92 -25.59 19.01
CA ASP A 97 -31.73 -24.92 19.56
C ASP A 97 -30.54 -24.99 18.60
N LEU A 98 -30.24 -26.18 18.06
CA LEU A 98 -29.14 -26.39 17.12
C LEU A 98 -29.35 -25.60 15.81
N LEU A 99 -30.57 -25.56 15.29
CA LEU A 99 -30.92 -24.79 14.08
C LEU A 99 -30.78 -23.28 14.31
N SER A 100 -31.16 -22.81 15.50
CA SER A 100 -30.97 -21.40 15.90
C SER A 100 -29.49 -21.02 15.94
N GLU A 101 -28.64 -21.84 16.57
CA GLU A 101 -27.20 -21.62 16.64
C GLU A 101 -26.53 -21.70 15.26
N PHE A 102 -26.95 -22.63 14.39
CA PHE A 102 -26.47 -22.72 13.02
C PHE A 102 -26.84 -21.48 12.19
N GLY A 103 -28.04 -20.94 12.40
CA GLY A 103 -28.47 -19.68 11.82
C GLY A 103 -27.60 -18.51 12.27
N ALA A 104 -27.31 -18.40 13.56
CA ALA A 104 -26.43 -17.37 14.11
C ALA A 104 -25.01 -17.45 13.54
N MET A 105 -24.46 -18.66 13.42
CA MET A 105 -23.13 -18.90 12.84
C MET A 105 -23.08 -18.56 11.35
N THR A 106 -24.14 -18.90 10.60
CA THR A 106 -24.26 -18.54 9.19
C THR A 106 -24.25 -17.02 9.01
N GLU A 107 -24.90 -16.27 9.91
CA GLU A 107 -24.89 -14.81 9.86
C GLU A 107 -23.52 -14.22 10.22
N LYS A 108 -22.85 -14.75 11.26
CA LYS A 108 -21.46 -14.37 11.58
C LYS A 108 -20.51 -14.60 10.40
N LEU A 109 -20.64 -15.73 9.69
CA LEU A 109 -19.83 -16.05 8.50
C LEU A 109 -20.03 -15.01 7.38
N LYS A 110 -21.26 -14.58 7.09
CA LYS A 110 -21.52 -13.53 6.09
C LYS A 110 -20.88 -12.20 6.50
N VAL A 111 -20.95 -11.85 7.78
CA VAL A 111 -20.32 -10.62 8.31
C VAL A 111 -18.79 -10.71 8.13
N MET A 112 -18.18 -11.85 8.47
CA MET A 112 -16.74 -12.06 8.27
C MET A 112 -16.34 -12.02 6.79
N GLU A 113 -17.12 -12.62 5.89
CA GLU A 113 -16.86 -12.56 4.45
C GLU A 113 -16.88 -11.11 3.93
N THR A 114 -17.82 -10.30 4.44
CA THR A 114 -17.92 -8.88 4.09
C THR A 114 -16.70 -8.10 4.58
N ARG A 115 -16.33 -8.27 5.86
CA ARG A 115 -15.13 -7.65 6.45
C ARG A 115 -13.85 -8.08 5.75
N LEU A 116 -13.75 -9.34 5.32
CA LEU A 116 -12.60 -9.85 4.58
C LEU A 116 -12.48 -9.13 3.23
N LYS A 117 -13.57 -9.00 2.47
CA LYS A 117 -13.57 -8.26 1.20
C LYS A 117 -13.20 -6.79 1.39
N GLU A 118 -13.69 -6.16 2.45
CA GLU A 118 -13.33 -4.77 2.79
C GLU A 118 -11.84 -4.64 3.12
N SER A 119 -11.28 -5.55 3.94
CA SER A 119 -9.86 -5.58 4.27
C SER A 119 -8.97 -5.82 3.04
N GLU A 120 -9.34 -6.78 2.18
CA GLU A 120 -8.64 -7.03 0.90
C GLU A 120 -8.61 -5.78 0.02
N MET A 121 -9.71 -5.02 -0.03
CA MET A 121 -9.81 -3.76 -0.78
C MET A 121 -8.90 -2.68 -0.17
N GLN A 122 -8.91 -2.53 1.15
CA GLN A 122 -8.03 -1.57 1.84
C GLN A 122 -6.55 -1.89 1.63
N ILE A 123 -6.16 -3.17 1.71
CA ILE A 123 -4.78 -3.62 1.43
C ILE A 123 -4.39 -3.27 -0.02
N LEU A 124 -5.30 -3.48 -0.99
CA LEU A 124 -5.03 -3.15 -2.39
C LEU A 124 -4.81 -1.64 -2.60
N GLU A 125 -5.63 -0.80 -1.95
CA GLU A 125 -5.47 0.66 -1.99
C GLU A 125 -4.16 1.12 -1.34
N LEU A 126 -3.83 0.59 -0.16
CA LEU A 126 -2.56 0.88 0.53
C LEU A 126 -1.37 0.50 -0.33
N ARG A 127 -1.41 -0.70 -0.94
CA ARG A 127 -0.36 -1.16 -1.85
C ARG A 127 -0.23 -0.29 -3.10
N ASN A 128 -1.32 0.33 -3.57
CA ASN A 128 -1.24 1.30 -4.65
C ASN A 128 -0.66 2.64 -4.19
N LYS A 129 -1.01 3.12 -2.99
CA LYS A 129 -0.44 4.36 -2.41
C LYS A 129 1.05 4.23 -2.10
N GLU A 130 1.52 3.07 -1.66
CA GLU A 130 2.94 2.84 -1.35
C GLU A 130 3.87 2.78 -2.58
N ARG A 131 3.34 2.60 -3.80
CA ARG A 131 4.17 2.21 -4.95
C ARG A 131 4.81 3.36 -5.72
N THR A 132 4.32 4.59 -5.62
CA THR A 132 4.83 5.68 -6.46
C THR A 132 5.68 6.66 -5.69
N LYS A 133 6.89 6.24 -5.32
CA LYS A 133 7.94 7.17 -4.87
C LYS A 133 8.68 7.69 -6.10
N VAL A 134 8.68 9.00 -6.29
CA VAL A 134 9.40 9.65 -7.39
C VAL A 134 10.31 10.70 -6.80
N ILE A 135 11.62 10.49 -6.89
CA ILE A 135 12.64 11.40 -6.36
C ILE A 135 13.83 11.35 -7.30
N PHE A 136 14.30 12.50 -7.76
CA PHE A 136 15.54 12.58 -8.50
C PHE A 136 16.39 13.77 -8.08
N SER A 137 17.69 13.62 -8.23
CA SER A 137 18.67 14.68 -8.12
C SER A 137 19.83 14.37 -9.05
N ALA A 138 20.23 15.33 -9.88
CA ALA A 138 21.28 15.17 -10.87
C ALA A 138 22.12 16.45 -11.01
N THR A 139 23.38 16.27 -11.45
CA THR A 139 24.31 17.35 -11.78
C THR A 139 24.83 17.21 -13.22
N ILE A 140 25.32 18.30 -13.82
CA ILE A 140 25.79 18.34 -15.22
C ILE A 140 26.84 17.26 -15.50
N GLY A 141 27.94 17.23 -14.72
CA GLY A 141 28.95 16.18 -14.82
C GLY A 141 29.84 16.23 -16.06
N THR A 142 29.93 17.37 -16.75
CA THR A 142 30.73 17.52 -17.99
C THR A 142 32.14 18.06 -17.79
N GLY A 143 32.45 18.59 -16.60
CA GLY A 143 33.74 19.21 -16.29
C GLY A 143 33.83 20.68 -16.75
N GLY A 144 34.24 21.58 -15.85
CA GLY A 144 34.52 22.99 -16.16
C GLY A 144 33.28 23.84 -16.45
N ALA A 145 33.45 24.91 -17.23
CA ALA A 145 32.36 25.74 -17.72
C ALA A 145 31.53 24.99 -18.77
N PHE A 146 30.21 25.09 -18.67
CA PHE A 146 29.25 24.58 -19.64
C PHE A 146 28.53 25.76 -20.31
N GLY A 147 28.69 25.87 -21.62
CA GLY A 147 28.43 27.11 -22.35
C GLY A 147 29.61 28.09 -22.28
N PRO A 148 29.47 29.30 -22.84
CA PRO A 148 28.29 29.79 -23.54
C PRO A 148 28.05 29.12 -24.90
N PHE A 149 26.78 28.96 -25.27
CA PHE A 149 26.35 28.52 -26.60
C PHE A 149 25.63 29.66 -27.33
N ASP A 150 25.49 29.59 -28.64
CA ASP A 150 24.81 30.61 -29.45
C ASP A 150 23.27 30.52 -29.42
N THR A 151 22.74 29.44 -28.85
CA THR A 151 21.31 29.12 -28.81
C THR A 151 20.90 28.54 -27.45
N ASP A 152 19.62 28.70 -27.11
CA ASP A 152 19.06 28.10 -25.89
C ASP A 152 19.23 26.59 -25.91
N THR A 153 20.00 26.08 -24.95
CA THR A 153 20.43 24.68 -24.92
C THR A 153 19.81 23.96 -23.73
N THR A 154 19.15 22.82 -23.97
CA THR A 154 18.66 21.97 -22.88
C THR A 154 19.82 21.40 -22.08
N LEU A 155 19.83 21.64 -20.78
CA LEU A 155 20.85 21.10 -19.87
C LEU A 155 20.61 19.61 -19.65
N ILE A 156 21.63 18.81 -19.98
CA ILE A 156 21.65 17.38 -19.69
C ILE A 156 22.47 17.18 -18.41
N TYR A 157 21.79 16.90 -17.29
CA TYR A 157 22.44 16.56 -16.03
C TYR A 157 22.83 15.08 -16.07
N ARG A 158 24.06 14.79 -16.52
CA ARG A 158 24.52 13.44 -16.86
C ARG A 158 24.85 12.60 -15.64
N THR A 159 25.25 13.24 -14.54
CA THR A 159 25.59 12.54 -13.30
C THR A 159 24.38 12.51 -12.39
N VAL A 160 23.75 11.33 -12.29
CA VAL A 160 22.60 11.09 -11.41
C VAL A 160 23.09 10.79 -9.99
N ILE A 161 22.57 11.53 -9.01
CA ILE A 161 22.79 11.30 -7.58
C ILE A 161 21.69 10.37 -7.04
N THR A 162 20.43 10.61 -7.42
CA THR A 162 19.27 9.79 -7.04
C THR A 162 18.27 9.80 -8.19
N ASN A 163 17.57 8.67 -8.41
CA ASN A 163 16.51 8.55 -9.42
C ASN A 163 15.49 7.45 -9.06
N ILE A 164 14.90 7.56 -7.88
CA ILE A 164 13.84 6.65 -7.43
C ILE A 164 12.60 6.86 -8.30
N GLY A 165 12.04 5.77 -8.81
CA GLY A 165 10.94 5.80 -9.78
C GLY A 165 11.38 6.02 -11.23
N ASN A 166 12.69 6.20 -11.49
CA ASN A 166 13.29 6.30 -12.84
C ASN A 166 12.61 7.32 -13.77
N ALA A 167 12.09 8.41 -13.21
CA ALA A 167 11.36 9.43 -13.96
C ALA A 167 12.28 10.46 -14.66
N TYR A 168 13.55 10.56 -14.24
CA TYR A 168 14.54 11.43 -14.87
C TYR A 168 15.45 10.66 -15.85
N SER A 169 15.71 11.24 -17.02
CA SER A 169 16.58 10.66 -18.05
C SER A 169 17.92 11.39 -18.18
N GLN A 170 18.99 10.74 -17.74
CA GLN A 170 20.37 11.27 -17.82
C GLN A 170 20.89 11.45 -19.26
N SER A 171 20.22 10.84 -20.24
CA SER A 171 20.59 10.98 -21.67
C SER A 171 19.98 12.22 -22.31
N THR A 172 18.88 12.74 -21.76
CA THR A 172 18.12 13.85 -22.35
C THR A 172 18.03 15.09 -21.47
N GLY A 173 18.25 14.96 -20.16
CA GLY A 173 18.05 16.06 -19.21
C GLY A 173 16.59 16.26 -18.78
N ILE A 174 15.71 15.33 -19.13
CA ILE A 174 14.25 15.51 -19.04
C ILE A 174 13.69 14.60 -17.96
N PHE A 175 12.90 15.19 -17.07
CA PHE A 175 11.99 14.49 -16.17
C PHE A 175 10.64 14.27 -16.88
N VAL A 176 10.07 13.07 -16.77
CA VAL A 176 8.73 12.73 -17.27
C VAL A 176 7.89 12.24 -16.11
N ALA A 177 6.76 12.91 -15.84
CA ALA A 177 5.87 12.55 -14.73
C ALA A 177 5.28 11.15 -14.95
N PRO A 178 5.56 10.16 -14.08
CA PRO A 178 5.03 8.82 -14.25
C PRO A 178 3.56 8.69 -13.84
N VAL A 179 3.06 9.62 -13.01
CA VAL A 179 1.66 9.69 -12.53
C VAL A 179 1.21 11.16 -12.48
N ALA A 180 -0.10 11.39 -12.38
CA ALA A 180 -0.62 12.71 -12.07
C ALA A 180 -0.34 13.08 -10.61
N GLY A 181 0.01 14.33 -10.34
CA GLY A 181 0.34 14.75 -8.98
C GLY A 181 0.92 16.14 -8.87
N VAL A 182 1.16 16.57 -7.64
CA VAL A 182 1.94 17.78 -7.33
C VAL A 182 3.40 17.39 -7.14
N TYR A 183 4.28 18.00 -7.91
CA TYR A 183 5.72 17.78 -7.87
C TYR A 183 6.43 19.06 -7.41
N TYR A 184 7.50 18.90 -6.64
CA TYR A 184 8.41 19.99 -6.32
C TYR A 184 9.66 19.86 -7.17
N PHE A 185 10.10 20.97 -7.78
CA PHE A 185 11.35 21.05 -8.52
C PHE A 185 12.21 22.18 -8.00
N THR A 186 13.52 21.96 -7.99
CA THR A 186 14.51 22.99 -7.69
C THR A 186 15.69 22.89 -8.66
N MET A 187 16.23 24.05 -9.03
CA MET A 187 17.48 24.15 -9.76
C MET A 187 18.41 25.12 -9.04
N PHE A 188 19.68 24.75 -8.99
CA PHE A 188 20.76 25.62 -8.54
C PHE A 188 21.88 25.62 -9.57
N PHE A 189 22.62 26.71 -9.66
CA PHE A 189 23.80 26.83 -10.48
C PHE A 189 24.91 27.58 -9.75
N HIS A 190 26.13 27.34 -10.22
CA HIS A 190 27.29 28.19 -9.99
C HIS A 190 27.76 28.73 -11.33
N ALA A 191 28.20 29.96 -11.39
CA ALA A 191 28.77 30.54 -12.59
C ALA A 191 29.90 31.51 -12.24
N GLY A 192 30.90 31.62 -13.11
CA GLY A 192 31.94 32.66 -12.99
C GLY A 192 31.43 34.02 -13.49
N GLY A 193 31.96 35.12 -12.99
CA GLY A 193 31.45 36.47 -13.31
C GLY A 193 31.63 36.96 -14.75
N GLU A 194 32.37 36.22 -15.59
CA GLU A 194 32.71 36.64 -16.97
C GLU A 194 31.56 36.54 -17.99
N HIS A 195 30.50 35.80 -17.70
CA HIS A 195 29.29 35.81 -18.52
C HIS A 195 28.04 35.83 -17.64
N GLU A 196 26.90 36.15 -18.24
CA GLU A 196 25.60 35.99 -17.59
C GLU A 196 25.31 34.51 -17.32
N ALA A 197 24.54 34.24 -16.27
CA ALA A 197 24.06 32.91 -15.96
C ALA A 197 22.53 32.95 -15.86
N LYS A 198 21.86 32.24 -16.77
CA LYS A 198 20.41 32.27 -16.86
C LYS A 198 19.84 30.91 -17.21
N LEU A 199 19.04 30.36 -16.29
CA LEU A 199 18.37 29.08 -16.48
C LEU A 199 16.86 29.27 -16.56
N TYR A 200 16.23 28.43 -17.37
CA TYR A 200 14.79 28.37 -17.56
C TYR A 200 14.27 26.98 -17.20
N LEU A 201 13.30 26.88 -16.30
CA LEU A 201 12.54 25.63 -16.13
C LEU A 201 11.34 25.64 -17.06
N TYR A 202 11.19 24.58 -17.85
CA TYR A 202 10.06 24.39 -18.74
C TYR A 202 9.20 23.22 -18.31
N LYS A 203 7.88 23.37 -18.47
CA LYS A 203 6.88 22.27 -18.47
C LYS A 203 6.27 22.20 -19.88
N ASN A 204 6.44 21.10 -20.61
CA ASN A 204 5.85 20.91 -21.95
C ASN A 204 6.00 22.12 -22.91
N ASN A 205 7.13 22.83 -22.83
CA ASN A 205 7.44 24.05 -23.60
C ASN A 205 6.86 25.37 -23.06
N GLU A 206 6.17 25.36 -21.93
CA GLU A 206 5.80 26.55 -21.17
C GLU A 206 6.88 26.90 -20.15
N LEU A 207 7.28 28.18 -20.09
CA LEU A 207 8.26 28.67 -19.13
C LEU A 207 7.61 28.81 -17.74
N MET A 208 8.18 28.13 -16.74
CA MET A 208 7.63 28.12 -15.38
C MET A 208 8.37 29.08 -14.44
N ILE A 209 9.69 28.95 -14.36
CA ILE A 209 10.54 29.77 -13.50
C ILE A 209 11.88 30.07 -14.18
N VAL A 210 12.53 31.13 -13.72
CA VAL A 210 13.80 31.62 -14.24
C VAL A 210 14.79 31.81 -13.09
N THR A 211 16.06 31.52 -13.33
CA THR A 211 17.17 32.09 -12.56
C THR A 211 17.92 33.07 -13.46
N HIS A 212 18.49 34.13 -12.87
CA HIS A 212 19.27 35.09 -13.64
C HIS A 212 20.32 35.73 -12.75
N ASP A 213 21.53 35.75 -13.25
CA ASP A 213 22.64 36.49 -12.68
C ASP A 213 23.39 37.25 -13.79
N HIS A 214 23.88 38.43 -13.45
CA HIS A 214 24.45 39.39 -14.38
C HIS A 214 25.97 39.29 -14.43
N LYS A 215 26.56 39.52 -15.61
CA LYS A 215 28.01 39.65 -15.76
C LYS A 215 28.56 40.72 -14.80
N SER A 216 29.60 40.38 -14.04
CA SER A 216 30.29 41.28 -13.11
C SER A 216 31.79 41.31 -13.39
N LYS A 217 32.41 42.49 -13.29
CA LYS A 217 33.87 42.65 -13.45
C LYS A 217 34.64 42.58 -12.13
N SER A 218 33.93 42.74 -11.01
CA SER A 218 34.52 42.76 -9.66
C SER A 218 34.25 41.47 -8.88
N GLU A 219 33.19 40.75 -9.23
CA GLU A 219 32.81 39.48 -8.62
C GLU A 219 33.28 38.32 -9.49
N THR A 220 33.93 37.34 -8.85
CA THR A 220 34.61 36.27 -9.60
C THR A 220 33.69 35.09 -9.90
N ALA A 221 32.68 34.86 -9.06
CA ALA A 221 31.69 33.82 -9.27
C ALA A 221 30.48 33.98 -8.32
N ASP A 222 29.34 33.50 -8.79
CA ASP A 222 28.04 33.60 -8.13
C ASP A 222 27.34 32.25 -8.08
N ASN A 223 26.42 32.11 -7.11
CA ASN A 223 25.50 30.99 -7.03
C ASN A 223 24.07 31.52 -7.09
N GLY A 224 23.20 30.79 -7.77
CA GLY A 224 21.78 31.14 -7.84
C GLY A 224 20.91 29.90 -7.90
N GLY A 225 19.62 30.07 -7.59
CA GLY A 225 18.66 28.99 -7.67
C GLY A 225 17.23 29.48 -7.57
N ASN A 226 16.30 28.63 -8.00
CA ASN A 226 14.86 28.87 -7.92
C ASN A 226 14.13 27.52 -7.83
N ALA A 227 12.90 27.53 -7.32
CA ALA A 227 12.12 26.34 -7.06
C ALA A 227 10.63 26.58 -7.33
N VAL A 228 9.88 25.52 -7.62
CA VAL A 228 8.46 25.58 -7.97
C VAL A 228 7.72 24.29 -7.62
N PHE A 229 6.47 24.43 -7.17
CA PHE A 229 5.51 23.32 -7.13
C PHE A 229 4.70 23.32 -8.43
N LEU A 230 4.63 22.18 -9.10
CA LEU A 230 3.89 22.02 -10.35
C LEU A 230 2.88 20.89 -10.23
N GLN A 231 1.64 21.18 -10.62
CA GLN A 231 0.66 20.14 -10.94
C GLN A 231 0.97 19.57 -12.33
N LEU A 232 1.27 18.28 -12.37
CA LEU A 232 1.61 17.55 -13.58
C LEU A 232 0.57 16.45 -13.85
N GLN A 233 0.32 16.21 -15.13
CA GLN A 233 -0.33 15.00 -15.63
C GLN A 233 0.70 13.94 -15.96
N GLN A 234 0.28 12.67 -16.00
CA GLN A 234 1.14 11.59 -16.47
C GLN A 234 1.66 11.92 -17.89
N GLY A 235 2.96 11.82 -18.09
CA GLY A 235 3.63 12.12 -19.35
C GLY A 235 4.09 13.57 -19.51
N ASP A 236 3.69 14.49 -18.62
CA ASP A 236 4.22 15.87 -18.63
C ASP A 236 5.75 15.86 -18.47
N ARG A 237 6.41 16.72 -19.24
CA ARG A 237 7.87 16.80 -19.35
C ARG A 237 8.37 18.06 -18.67
N VAL A 238 9.32 17.92 -17.76
CA VAL A 238 9.99 19.03 -17.08
C VAL A 238 11.49 18.99 -17.35
N TYR A 239 12.05 20.12 -17.76
CA TYR A 239 13.47 20.21 -18.12
C TYR A 239 14.01 21.62 -17.97
N VAL A 240 15.34 21.74 -17.91
CA VAL A 240 16.03 23.02 -17.75
C VAL A 240 16.74 23.40 -19.04
N LYS A 241 16.66 24.67 -19.43
CA LYS A 241 17.45 25.24 -20.52
C LYS A 241 18.41 26.29 -19.98
N LEU A 242 19.62 26.30 -20.51
CA LEU A 242 20.57 27.40 -20.41
C LEU A 242 20.28 28.39 -21.53
N ALA A 243 20.13 29.67 -21.21
CA ALA A 243 19.91 30.70 -22.21
C ALA A 243 21.12 30.86 -23.14
N ALA A 244 20.87 31.27 -24.39
CA ALA A 244 21.94 31.64 -25.31
C ALA A 244 22.91 32.65 -24.68
N TYR A 245 24.20 32.49 -24.99
CA TYR A 245 25.33 33.30 -24.53
C TYR A 245 25.60 33.28 -23.02
N CYS A 246 24.91 32.44 -22.25
CA CYS A 246 25.11 32.25 -20.81
C CYS A 246 25.94 30.99 -20.53
N HIS A 247 26.61 30.91 -19.39
CA HIS A 247 27.27 29.68 -18.92
C HIS A 247 26.90 29.34 -17.47
N VAL A 248 27.20 28.09 -17.11
CA VAL A 248 27.17 27.59 -15.74
C VAL A 248 28.35 26.65 -15.52
N TRP A 249 28.65 26.31 -14.27
CA TRP A 249 29.74 25.41 -13.93
C TRP A 249 29.25 23.97 -13.83
N GLY A 250 29.83 23.08 -14.63
CA GLY A 250 29.47 21.67 -14.74
C GLY A 250 30.30 20.71 -13.88
N SER A 251 31.29 21.21 -13.13
CA SER A 251 32.10 20.43 -12.18
C SER A 251 31.60 20.52 -10.74
N ASN A 252 32.11 19.62 -9.88
CA ASN A 252 32.02 19.69 -8.42
C ASN A 252 30.59 19.78 -7.86
N TYR A 253 29.61 19.20 -8.54
CA TYR A 253 28.22 19.11 -8.08
C TYR A 253 27.53 20.47 -7.83
N HIS A 254 28.05 21.57 -8.39
CA HIS A 254 27.49 22.89 -8.16
C HIS A 254 26.14 23.11 -8.84
N THR A 255 26.07 22.78 -10.14
CA THR A 255 24.85 22.97 -10.92
C THR A 255 23.98 21.73 -10.85
N THR A 256 22.82 21.85 -10.20
CA THR A 256 21.95 20.74 -9.84
C THR A 256 20.52 20.97 -10.32
N PHE A 257 19.84 19.88 -10.63
CA PHE A 257 18.40 19.84 -10.87
C PHE A 257 17.82 18.66 -10.10
N SER A 258 16.86 18.95 -9.22
CA SER A 258 16.23 17.95 -8.36
C SER A 258 14.72 18.11 -8.38
N GLY A 259 14.02 17.04 -8.05
CA GLY A 259 12.59 17.10 -7.82
C GLY A 259 12.02 15.82 -7.25
N PHE A 260 10.81 15.92 -6.70
CA PHE A 260 10.10 14.79 -6.13
C PHE A 260 8.58 14.96 -6.20
N LEU A 261 7.88 13.82 -6.18
CA LEU A 261 6.41 13.78 -6.04
C LEU A 261 6.04 14.09 -4.59
N VAL A 262 5.28 15.15 -4.38
CA VAL A 262 4.77 15.59 -3.07
C VAL A 262 3.50 14.83 -2.73
N SER A 263 2.57 14.77 -3.69
CA SER A 263 1.29 14.09 -3.52
C SER A 263 0.77 13.62 -4.88
N GLN A 264 0.38 12.36 -4.96
CA GLN A 264 -0.29 11.78 -6.11
C GLN A 264 -1.75 12.26 -6.15
N MET A 265 -2.29 12.50 -7.36
CA MET A 265 -3.71 12.80 -7.59
C MET A 265 -4.48 11.58 -8.08
#